data_AF-A0A9E3TZ77-F1
#
_entry.id   AF-A0A9E3TZ77-F1
#
_cell.length_a   1.000
_cell.length_b   1.000
_cell.length_c   1.000
_cell.angle_alpha   90.00
_cell.angle_beta   90.00
_cell.angle_gamma   90.00
#
_symmetry.space_group_name_H-M   'P 1'
#
loop_
_entity.id
_entity.type
_entity.pdbx_description
1 polymer ?
#
loop_
_entity_poly.entity_id
_entity_poly.type
_entity_poly.pdbx_seq_one_letter_code
_entity_poly.pdbx_strand_id
1 'polypeptide(L)'
;LPPGVRQGDRVDIEVLVPPQSETTSLQGGWLMPTRLTETAVLDGRVHTGHEYVLAQGHVLVDAQLQGSDDPVAWRRGRVLGGGVVLKSRPLGLGVRSEHQSVRNATLISTAVNRRLSIFDRANIKRGVAKPIRDSYIELEIHPRYRHNLWRYVRVVGDVVVRESPQMRVERLASLERQLAEPATASRAAIALEAIGVDGIEILKAAMASENLEIRFYAAEALAYLDQPEAAPVLADLARREPAFRWHAITALGSMDELDGFDQLADLLHAESAETRYGAFRAMKERNPHDPLVKGETLNKSYQFHVLYTSGPPLVHVARTRSAEIVQFGEDIRLRTPLALATDSHLTIKSVGDDQVRISRFAPGEEDQQVVCSPRLADVIRQLGAVGAEYADVVSLLQKARQEGFLDVRLKVEALPRSGRTYEREASSGADTATGVEVASPLPSLFTLWEYEEAPQREAEPAESESAEEDAPAEQPW
;
A
#
# COMPACT_ATOMS: atom_id res chain seq x y z
N LEU A 1 3.30 2.51 13.13
CA LEU A 1 2.63 3.51 12.27
C LEU A 1 3.54 3.93 11.12
N PRO A 2 3.05 3.95 9.87
CA PRO A 2 3.81 4.44 8.72
C PRO A 2 4.31 5.89 8.94
N PRO A 3 5.51 6.24 8.45
CA PRO A 3 5.95 7.65 8.41
C PRO A 3 4.97 8.48 7.58
N GLY A 4 4.72 9.73 7.98
CA GLY A 4 3.85 10.63 7.22
C GLY A 4 2.34 10.45 7.40
N VAL A 5 1.93 9.49 8.24
CA VAL A 5 0.51 9.24 8.49
C VAL A 5 -0.17 10.45 9.14
N ARG A 6 -1.41 10.72 8.75
CA ARG A 6 -2.21 11.84 9.25
C ARG A 6 -3.26 11.35 10.24
N GLN A 7 -3.65 12.23 11.15
CA GLN A 7 -4.82 12.02 11.98
C GLN A 7 -6.05 11.70 11.10
N GLY A 8 -6.78 10.66 11.45
CA GLY A 8 -7.94 10.15 10.73
C GLY A 8 -7.62 9.08 9.68
N ASP A 9 -6.35 8.90 9.28
CA ASP A 9 -5.98 7.82 8.37
C ASP A 9 -6.32 6.46 9.00
N ARG A 10 -6.74 5.52 8.14
CA ARG A 10 -7.00 4.14 8.51
C ARG A 10 -5.73 3.31 8.36
N VAL A 11 -5.49 2.40 9.32
CA VAL A 11 -4.37 1.47 9.29
C VAL A 11 -4.84 0.06 9.64
N ASP A 12 -4.19 -0.93 9.05
CA ASP A 12 -4.37 -2.32 9.44
C ASP A 12 -3.75 -2.55 10.82
N ILE A 13 -4.39 -3.40 11.61
CA ILE A 13 -3.92 -3.77 12.95
C ILE A 13 -3.55 -5.23 12.94
N GLU A 14 -2.33 -5.53 13.32
CA GLU A 14 -1.89 -6.90 13.51
C GLU A 14 -2.26 -7.38 14.91
N VAL A 15 -2.81 -8.60 14.98
CA VAL A 15 -3.21 -9.26 16.22
C VAL A 15 -2.42 -10.56 16.32
N LEU A 16 -1.61 -10.65 17.37
CA LEU A 16 -0.77 -11.80 17.66
C LEU A 16 -1.19 -12.40 19.01
N VAL A 17 -1.39 -13.71 19.03
CA VAL A 17 -1.58 -14.43 20.28
C VAL A 17 -0.21 -14.56 20.98
N PRO A 18 -0.08 -14.21 22.27
CA PRO A 18 1.15 -14.43 23.02
C PRO A 18 1.58 -15.91 23.02
N PRO A 19 2.88 -16.23 22.96
CA PRO A 19 3.35 -17.62 22.85
C PRO A 19 2.81 -18.57 23.92
N GLN A 20 2.65 -18.09 25.16
CA GLN A 20 2.21 -18.86 26.32
C GLN A 20 0.69 -19.09 26.40
N SER A 21 -0.10 -18.54 25.47
CA SER A 21 -1.55 -18.71 25.48
C SER A 21 -1.98 -20.08 24.91
N GLU A 22 -3.06 -20.64 25.44
CA GLU A 22 -3.70 -21.87 24.95
C GLU A 22 -4.55 -21.67 23.69
N THR A 23 -4.72 -20.43 23.21
CA THR A 23 -5.52 -20.11 22.02
C THR A 23 -4.93 -20.77 20.78
N THR A 24 -5.74 -21.61 20.12
CA THR A 24 -5.35 -22.35 18.90
C THR A 24 -5.64 -21.59 17.61
N SER A 25 -6.63 -20.69 17.61
CA SER A 25 -7.04 -19.92 16.43
C SER A 25 -7.64 -18.57 16.81
N LEU A 26 -7.42 -17.56 15.96
CA LEU A 26 -8.07 -16.25 16.00
C LEU A 26 -9.30 -16.15 15.09
N GLN A 27 -9.69 -17.24 14.43
CA GLN A 27 -10.82 -17.26 13.49
C GLN A 27 -12.13 -16.86 14.18
N GLY A 28 -12.92 -16.01 13.52
CA GLY A 28 -14.17 -15.48 14.08
C GLY A 28 -13.96 -14.48 15.23
N GLY A 29 -12.71 -14.11 15.52
CA GLY A 29 -12.39 -13.16 16.58
C GLY A 29 -12.83 -11.73 16.26
N TRP A 30 -13.16 -10.98 17.30
CA TRP A 30 -13.39 -9.54 17.23
C TRP A 30 -12.43 -8.80 18.16
N LEU A 31 -11.68 -7.85 17.61
CA LEU A 31 -10.85 -6.94 18.40
C LEU A 31 -11.75 -5.88 19.03
N MET A 32 -11.90 -5.97 20.35
CA MET A 32 -12.57 -4.96 21.16
C MET A 32 -11.85 -3.61 21.05
N PRO A 33 -12.55 -2.47 21.24
CA PRO A 33 -11.96 -1.15 21.18
C PRO A 33 -10.68 -1.04 22.02
N THR A 34 -9.54 -0.92 21.35
CA THR A 34 -8.21 -0.98 21.94
C THR A 34 -7.42 0.27 21.59
N ARG A 35 -6.80 0.90 22.58
CA ARG A 35 -5.93 2.07 22.36
C ARG A 35 -4.50 1.60 22.24
N LEU A 36 -3.85 1.92 21.14
CA LEU A 36 -2.45 1.60 20.89
C LEU A 36 -1.59 2.82 21.21
N THR A 37 -0.63 2.62 22.10
CA THR A 37 0.31 3.63 22.57
C THR A 37 1.72 3.33 22.05
N GLU A 38 2.53 4.38 21.93
CA GLU A 38 3.97 4.21 21.74
C GLU A 38 4.58 3.56 22.98
N THR A 39 5.41 2.54 22.78
CA THR A 39 6.22 1.95 23.84
C THR A 39 7.68 2.02 23.44
N ALA A 40 8.54 2.43 24.38
CA ALA A 40 9.99 2.45 24.21
C ALA A 40 10.63 1.73 25.39
N VAL A 41 11.60 0.85 25.11
CA VAL A 41 12.43 0.27 26.16
C VAL A 41 13.62 1.20 26.38
N LEU A 42 13.63 1.91 27.50
CA LEU A 42 14.73 2.77 27.94
C LEU A 42 15.21 2.24 29.29
N ASP A 43 16.52 2.03 29.43
CA ASP A 43 17.14 1.54 30.67
C ASP A 43 16.48 0.26 31.25
N GLY A 44 16.08 -0.67 30.37
CA GLY A 44 15.43 -1.93 30.76
C GLY A 44 13.98 -1.80 31.23
N ARG A 45 13.38 -0.61 31.15
CA ARG A 45 11.98 -0.36 31.50
C ARG A 45 11.15 0.00 30.26
N VAL A 46 9.93 -0.51 30.21
CA VAL A 46 8.96 -0.12 29.18
C VAL A 46 8.35 1.21 29.59
N HIS A 47 8.60 2.24 28.79
CA HIS A 47 7.98 3.54 28.89
C HIS A 47 6.82 3.63 27.91
N THR A 48 5.64 4.03 28.41
CA THR A 48 4.45 4.24 27.59
C THR A 48 4.30 5.72 27.27
N GLY A 49 4.22 6.04 25.98
CA GLY A 49 4.07 7.38 25.45
C GLY A 49 2.61 7.73 25.13
N HIS A 50 2.42 8.48 24.05
CA HIS A 50 1.10 8.93 23.63
C HIS A 50 0.26 7.81 23.01
N GLU A 51 -1.06 7.94 23.12
CA GLU A 51 -2.02 7.20 22.31
C GLU A 51 -1.94 7.67 20.85
N TYR A 52 -1.76 6.73 19.94
CA TYR A 52 -1.56 6.98 18.51
C TYR A 52 -2.66 6.38 17.63
N VAL A 53 -3.28 5.27 18.05
CA VAL A 53 -4.31 4.59 17.25
C VAL A 53 -5.42 4.08 18.17
N LEU A 54 -6.66 4.22 17.72
CA LEU A 54 -7.80 3.49 18.26
C LEU A 54 -8.17 2.37 17.28
N ALA A 55 -8.13 1.12 17.75
CA ALA A 55 -8.30 -0.08 16.93
C ALA A 55 -9.55 -0.86 17.35
N GLN A 56 -10.31 -1.36 16.38
CA GLN A 56 -11.42 -2.31 16.59
C GLN A 56 -11.78 -3.03 15.28
N GLY A 57 -12.40 -4.20 15.37
CA GLY A 57 -13.02 -4.87 14.21
C GLY A 57 -12.79 -6.38 14.15
N HIS A 58 -13.36 -7.01 13.13
CA HIS A 58 -13.20 -8.45 12.89
C HIS A 58 -11.74 -8.80 12.58
N VAL A 59 -11.28 -9.91 13.16
CA VAL A 59 -9.95 -10.45 12.95
C VAL A 59 -9.99 -11.41 11.76
N LEU A 60 -9.26 -11.05 10.71
CA LEU A 60 -9.03 -11.89 9.55
C LEU A 60 -7.75 -12.70 9.74
N VAL A 61 -7.84 -14.02 9.65
CA VAL A 61 -6.71 -14.92 9.81
C VAL A 61 -6.05 -15.17 8.45
N ASP A 62 -4.73 -14.97 8.37
CA ASP A 62 -3.99 -15.12 7.09
C ASP A 62 -4.07 -16.57 6.57
N ALA A 63 -4.08 -17.57 7.47
CA ALA A 63 -4.24 -18.99 7.12
C ALA A 63 -5.53 -19.28 6.34
N GLN A 64 -6.65 -18.64 6.73
CA GLN A 64 -7.95 -18.78 6.08
C GLN A 64 -7.96 -18.22 4.65
N LEU A 65 -7.13 -17.20 4.37
CA LEU A 65 -7.00 -16.62 3.03
C LEU A 65 -6.06 -17.43 2.13
N GLN A 66 -5.09 -18.12 2.71
CA GLN A 66 -4.07 -18.84 1.95
C GLN A 66 -4.36 -20.35 1.84
N GLY A 67 -5.31 -20.86 2.63
CA GLY A 67 -5.54 -22.30 2.76
C GLY A 67 -4.36 -23.02 3.42
N SER A 68 -3.75 -22.39 4.42
CA SER A 68 -2.58 -22.92 5.14
C SER A 68 -3.02 -23.73 6.36
N ASP A 69 -2.38 -24.89 6.56
CA ASP A 69 -2.56 -25.73 7.75
C ASP A 69 -1.55 -25.39 8.87
N ASP A 70 -0.72 -24.36 8.70
CA ASP A 70 0.28 -23.95 9.69
C ASP A 70 -0.38 -23.40 10.97
N PRO A 71 -0.22 -24.06 12.14
CA PRO A 71 -0.80 -23.62 13.41
C PRO A 71 -0.39 -22.21 13.82
N VAL A 72 0.79 -21.73 13.43
CA VAL A 72 1.25 -20.36 13.73
C VAL A 72 0.41 -19.34 12.97
N ALA A 73 0.10 -19.63 11.71
CA ALA A 73 -0.71 -18.75 10.86
C ALA A 73 -2.17 -18.62 11.37
N TRP A 74 -2.68 -19.60 12.12
CA TRP A 74 -4.00 -19.52 12.77
C TRP A 74 -4.02 -18.63 14.02
N ARG A 75 -2.86 -18.43 14.66
CA ARG A 75 -2.67 -17.57 15.85
C ARG A 75 -2.26 -16.13 15.50
N ARG A 76 -2.20 -15.80 14.21
CA ARG A 76 -1.91 -14.47 13.68
C ARG A 76 -3.08 -13.99 12.84
N GLY A 77 -3.54 -12.78 13.12
CA GLY A 77 -4.65 -12.18 12.40
C GLY A 77 -4.42 -10.70 12.15
N ARG A 78 -5.26 -10.13 11.29
CA ARG A 78 -5.27 -8.69 10.99
C ARG A 78 -6.68 -8.14 11.05
N VAL A 79 -6.81 -6.93 11.56
CA VAL A 79 -8.04 -6.14 11.44
C VAL A 79 -7.82 -5.13 10.32
N LEU A 80 -8.47 -5.36 9.17
CA LEU A 80 -8.27 -4.55 7.97
C LEU A 80 -8.90 -3.16 8.13
N GLY A 81 -8.08 -2.11 8.07
CA GLY A 81 -8.52 -0.71 8.22
C GLY A 81 -9.22 -0.39 9.55
N GLY A 82 -9.08 -1.27 10.55
CA GLY A 82 -9.75 -1.14 11.85
C GLY A 82 -9.09 -0.15 12.80
N GLY A 83 -7.85 0.27 12.51
CA GLY A 83 -7.14 1.30 13.25
C GLY A 83 -7.43 2.70 12.73
N VAL A 84 -7.77 3.63 13.61
CA VAL A 84 -7.89 5.06 13.30
C VAL A 84 -6.76 5.81 13.97
N VAL A 85 -5.95 6.50 13.16
CA VAL A 85 -4.83 7.27 13.66
C VAL A 85 -5.32 8.52 14.39
N LEU A 86 -4.92 8.68 15.64
CA LEU A 86 -5.33 9.78 16.52
C LEU A 86 -4.41 11.00 16.42
N LYS A 87 -3.14 10.79 16.03
CA LYS A 87 -2.13 11.85 15.91
C LYS A 87 -1.32 11.70 14.63
N SER A 88 -1.16 12.79 13.89
CA SER A 88 -0.29 12.84 12.71
C SER A 88 1.18 12.61 13.09
N ARG A 89 1.91 11.92 12.23
CA ARG A 89 3.36 11.73 12.33
C ARG A 89 4.04 12.48 11.17
N PRO A 90 4.39 13.77 11.34
CA PRO A 90 5.03 14.55 10.29
C PRO A 90 6.43 14.00 9.97
N LEU A 91 6.96 14.41 8.82
CA LEU A 91 8.37 14.22 8.51
C LEU A 91 9.18 15.42 9.00
N GLY A 92 10.50 15.26 9.07
CA GLY A 92 11.39 16.38 9.37
C GLY A 92 12.74 16.25 8.70
N LEU A 93 13.34 17.41 8.41
CA LEU A 93 14.72 17.53 7.95
C LEU A 93 15.59 17.92 9.13
N GLY A 94 16.63 17.13 9.39
CA GLY A 94 17.71 17.50 10.27
C GLY A 94 18.71 18.39 9.54
N VAL A 95 19.04 19.54 10.12
CA VAL A 95 20.16 20.37 9.65
C VAL A 95 21.42 19.86 10.34
N ARG A 96 22.45 19.52 9.55
CA ARG A 96 23.74 19.05 10.11
C ARG A 96 24.37 20.12 11.00
N SER A 97 25.10 19.68 12.02
CA SER A 97 25.72 20.53 13.04
C SER A 97 26.54 21.68 12.46
N GLU A 98 27.33 21.41 11.42
CA GLU A 98 28.19 22.40 10.73
C GLU A 98 27.41 23.50 9.98
N HIS A 99 26.10 23.32 9.81
CA HIS A 99 25.21 24.24 9.11
C HIS A 99 24.04 24.71 9.98
N GLN A 100 24.00 24.32 11.26
CA GLN A 100 22.93 24.65 12.19
C GLN A 100 22.91 26.17 12.44
N SER A 101 21.89 26.84 11.91
CA SER A 101 21.60 28.24 12.21
C SER A 101 20.17 28.57 11.83
N VAL A 102 19.55 29.51 12.55
CA VAL A 102 18.22 30.04 12.20
C VAL A 102 18.18 30.54 10.76
N ARG A 103 19.27 31.19 10.30
CA ARG A 103 19.40 31.67 8.91
C ARG A 103 19.33 30.52 7.90
N ASN A 104 20.09 29.44 8.11
CA ASN A 104 20.10 28.32 7.17
C ASN A 104 18.79 27.54 7.19
N ALA A 105 18.20 27.29 8.37
CA ALA A 105 16.90 26.65 8.48
C ALA A 105 15.81 27.43 7.72
N THR A 106 15.80 28.76 7.87
CA THR A 106 14.90 29.66 7.12
C THR A 106 15.17 29.60 5.61
N LEU A 107 16.44 29.62 5.17
CA LEU A 107 16.77 29.54 3.75
C LEU A 107 16.35 28.21 3.11
N ILE A 108 16.61 27.08 3.79
CA ILE A 108 16.20 25.74 3.35
C ILE A 108 14.68 25.68 3.25
N SER A 109 13.95 26.05 4.32
CA SER A 109 12.49 26.05 4.30
C SER A 109 11.92 26.96 3.20
N THR A 110 12.53 28.12 2.95
CA THR A 110 12.12 29.03 1.87
C THR A 110 12.31 28.41 0.49
N ALA A 111 13.43 27.74 0.25
CA ALA A 111 13.70 27.08 -1.01
C ALA A 111 12.71 25.93 -1.27
N VAL A 112 12.47 25.09 -0.26
CA VAL A 112 11.47 24.01 -0.32
C VAL A 112 10.08 24.58 -0.57
N ASN A 113 9.67 25.62 0.16
CA ASN A 113 8.35 26.24 0.04
C ASN A 113 8.11 26.93 -1.31
N ARG A 114 9.17 27.41 -1.97
CA ARG A 114 9.08 27.97 -3.32
C ARG A 114 8.70 26.90 -4.34
N ARG A 115 9.24 25.68 -4.19
CA ARG A 115 8.98 24.54 -5.08
C ARG A 115 7.71 23.78 -4.70
N LEU A 116 7.47 23.60 -3.40
CA LEU A 116 6.39 22.77 -2.85
C LEU A 116 5.51 23.62 -1.95
N SER A 117 4.29 23.86 -2.41
CA SER A 117 3.28 24.62 -1.68
C SER A 117 1.92 23.99 -1.87
N ILE A 118 1.09 24.06 -0.85
CA ILE A 118 -0.26 23.53 -0.83
C ILE A 118 -1.25 24.69 -0.64
N PHE A 119 -2.48 24.49 -1.08
CA PHE A 119 -3.58 25.41 -0.77
C PHE A 119 -4.33 24.86 0.45
N ASP A 120 -4.62 25.73 1.41
CA ASP A 120 -5.44 25.35 2.56
C ASP A 120 -6.94 25.36 2.21
N ARG A 121 -7.79 25.07 3.20
CA ARG A 121 -9.26 25.06 3.03
C ARG A 121 -9.84 26.43 2.66
N ALA A 122 -9.11 27.51 2.92
CA ALA A 122 -9.47 28.88 2.54
C ALA A 122 -8.88 29.28 1.18
N ASN A 123 -8.31 28.32 0.44
CA ASN A 123 -7.63 28.50 -0.84
C ASN A 123 -6.41 29.45 -0.74
N ILE A 124 -5.77 29.51 0.44
CA ILE A 124 -4.58 30.30 0.68
C ILE A 124 -3.35 29.43 0.45
N LYS A 125 -2.41 29.93 -0.36
CA LYS A 125 -1.14 29.26 -0.65
C LYS A 125 -0.26 29.23 0.60
N ARG A 126 0.15 28.04 1.03
CA ARG A 126 1.00 27.77 2.19
C ARG A 126 2.15 26.85 1.81
N GLY A 127 3.34 27.15 2.33
CA GLY A 127 4.51 26.27 2.17
C GLY A 127 4.40 24.98 2.98
N VAL A 128 5.07 23.93 2.53
CA VAL A 128 5.08 22.61 3.19
C VAL A 128 6.17 22.44 4.27
N ALA A 129 7.16 23.34 4.30
CA ALA A 129 8.30 23.28 5.21
C ALA A 129 8.21 24.39 6.26
N LYS A 130 8.28 24.01 7.54
CA LYS A 130 8.23 24.92 8.69
C LYS A 130 9.47 24.75 9.56
N PRO A 131 10.34 25.77 9.66
CA PRO A 131 11.47 25.71 10.58
C PRO A 131 10.95 25.80 12.03
N ILE A 132 11.11 24.73 12.81
CA ILE A 132 10.71 24.70 14.22
C ILE A 132 11.87 25.17 15.10
N ARG A 133 13.10 24.77 14.75
CA ARG A 133 14.35 25.20 15.36
C ARG A 133 15.47 25.21 14.31
N ASP A 134 16.62 25.74 14.68
CA ASP A 134 17.81 25.84 13.83
C ASP A 134 18.34 24.50 13.28
N SER A 135 18.03 23.39 13.97
CA SER A 135 18.43 22.02 13.64
C SER A 135 17.31 21.17 13.04
N TYR A 136 16.05 21.66 13.02
CA TYR A 136 14.90 20.85 12.62
C TYR A 136 13.85 21.65 11.87
N ILE A 137 13.55 21.19 10.66
CA ILE A 137 12.49 21.71 9.80
C ILE A 137 11.42 20.64 9.68
N GLU A 138 10.22 20.93 10.15
CA GLU A 138 9.07 20.06 9.99
C GLU A 138 8.58 20.11 8.53
N LEU A 139 8.25 18.96 7.98
CA LEU A 139 7.72 18.80 6.63
C LEU A 139 6.31 18.23 6.66
N GLU A 140 5.40 18.96 6.05
CA GLU A 140 4.08 18.47 5.68
C GLU A 140 4.14 17.82 4.30
N ILE A 141 3.56 16.63 4.16
CA ILE A 141 3.60 15.91 2.88
C ILE A 141 2.67 16.60 1.89
N HIS A 142 3.20 16.98 0.74
CA HIS A 142 2.38 17.51 -0.36
C HIS A 142 1.42 16.43 -0.88
N PRO A 143 0.12 16.71 -1.10
CA PRO A 143 -0.90 15.71 -1.47
C PRO A 143 -0.49 14.79 -2.62
N ARG A 144 0.14 15.34 -3.69
CA ARG A 144 0.65 14.57 -4.83
C ARG A 144 1.63 13.46 -4.45
N TYR A 145 2.34 13.57 -3.32
CA TYR A 145 3.29 12.55 -2.88
C TYR A 145 2.77 11.70 -1.71
N ARG A 146 1.49 11.83 -1.33
CA ARG A 146 0.89 11.08 -0.22
C ARG A 146 1.12 9.58 -0.35
N HIS A 147 1.11 9.09 -1.59
CA HIS A 147 1.28 7.68 -1.91
C HIS A 147 2.68 7.33 -2.42
N ASN A 148 3.66 8.25 -2.36
CA ASN A 148 5.07 7.99 -2.62
C ASN A 148 5.97 8.89 -1.76
N LEU A 149 6.02 8.54 -0.47
CA LEU A 149 6.77 9.30 0.53
C LEU A 149 8.27 9.37 0.23
N TRP A 150 8.86 8.27 -0.25
CA TRP A 150 10.28 8.24 -0.53
C TRP A 150 10.64 9.13 -1.72
N ARG A 151 9.76 9.24 -2.72
CA ARG A 151 9.93 10.23 -3.80
C ARG A 151 9.85 11.65 -3.26
N TYR A 152 8.91 11.95 -2.36
CA TYR A 152 8.84 13.26 -1.71
C TYR A 152 10.16 13.63 -1.03
N VAL A 153 10.73 12.70 -0.26
CA VAL A 153 12.03 12.92 0.43
C VAL A 153 13.16 13.16 -0.57
N ARG A 154 13.21 12.41 -1.68
CA ARG A 154 14.22 12.59 -2.72
C ARG A 154 14.09 13.95 -3.42
N VAL A 155 12.87 14.32 -3.82
CA VAL A 155 12.60 15.63 -4.44
C VAL A 155 12.99 16.76 -3.51
N VAL A 156 12.57 16.71 -2.23
CA VAL A 156 12.97 17.72 -1.23
C VAL A 156 14.50 17.76 -1.06
N GLY A 157 15.17 16.61 -1.09
CA GLY A 157 16.63 16.50 -1.02
C GLY A 157 17.35 17.12 -2.22
N ASP A 158 16.74 17.13 -3.41
CA ASP A 158 17.31 17.70 -4.63
C ASP A 158 16.98 19.20 -4.86
N VAL A 159 16.16 19.80 -3.97
CA VAL A 159 15.90 21.25 -3.97
C VAL A 159 17.18 22.00 -3.59
N VAL A 160 17.67 22.84 -4.50
CA VAL A 160 18.85 23.66 -4.25
C VAL A 160 18.48 24.97 -3.56
N VAL A 161 19.18 25.24 -2.46
CA VAL A 161 18.92 26.39 -1.57
C VAL A 161 19.44 27.71 -2.17
N ARG A 162 20.58 27.66 -2.87
CA ARG A 162 21.22 28.83 -3.51
C ARG A 162 21.78 28.41 -4.86
N GLU A 163 21.23 28.98 -5.93
CA GLU A 163 21.63 28.70 -7.31
C GLU A 163 21.61 30.01 -8.10
N SER A 164 22.68 30.31 -8.85
CA SER A 164 22.67 31.42 -9.80
C SER A 164 22.00 30.98 -11.12
N PRO A 165 21.51 31.92 -11.94
CA PRO A 165 20.97 31.58 -13.26
C PRO A 165 21.95 30.80 -14.14
N GLN A 166 23.25 31.13 -14.08
CA GLN A 166 24.30 30.43 -14.84
C GLN A 166 24.47 28.98 -14.36
N MET A 167 24.55 28.77 -13.04
CA MET A 167 24.63 27.42 -12.45
C MET A 167 23.40 26.58 -12.81
N ARG A 168 22.22 27.20 -12.88
CA ARG A 168 20.97 26.53 -13.26
C ARG A 168 21.01 26.02 -14.70
N VAL A 169 21.47 26.84 -15.65
CA VAL A 169 21.62 26.44 -17.06
C VAL A 169 22.62 25.29 -17.19
N GLU A 170 23.78 25.37 -16.52
CA GLU A 170 24.79 24.30 -16.51
C GLU A 170 24.23 23.00 -15.91
N ARG A 171 23.48 23.11 -14.82
CA ARG A 171 22.84 21.96 -14.17
C ARG A 171 21.79 21.32 -15.07
N LEU A 172 20.93 22.09 -15.74
CA LEU A 172 19.94 21.58 -16.68
C LEU A 172 20.60 20.79 -17.82
N ALA A 173 21.64 21.36 -18.44
CA ALA A 173 22.40 20.68 -19.51
C ALA A 173 23.14 19.41 -19.02
N SER A 174 23.59 19.40 -17.76
CA SER A 174 24.15 18.18 -17.15
C SER A 174 23.08 17.13 -16.88
N LEU A 175 21.91 17.52 -16.39
CA LEU A 175 20.81 16.60 -16.08
C LEU A 175 20.20 16.01 -17.34
N GLU A 176 20.09 16.77 -18.43
CA GLU A 176 19.67 16.27 -19.74
C GLU A 176 20.57 15.13 -20.23
N ARG A 177 21.90 15.32 -20.18
CA ARG A 177 22.86 14.25 -20.53
C ARG A 177 22.75 13.04 -19.62
N GLN A 178 22.53 13.23 -18.31
CA GLN A 178 22.34 12.12 -17.38
C GLN A 178 20.99 11.41 -17.57
N LEU A 179 19.96 12.11 -18.04
CA LEU A 179 18.64 11.54 -18.32
C LEU A 179 18.66 10.65 -19.56
N ALA A 180 19.52 10.96 -20.53
CA ALA A 180 19.73 10.15 -21.73
C ALA A 180 20.41 8.79 -21.46
N GLU A 181 20.93 8.57 -20.25
CA GLU A 181 21.63 7.35 -19.86
C GLU A 181 20.79 6.54 -18.86
N PRO A 182 20.40 5.28 -19.16
CA PRO A 182 19.49 4.50 -18.31
C PRO A 182 19.97 4.37 -16.85
N ALA A 183 21.28 4.20 -16.65
CA ALA A 183 21.88 4.06 -15.32
C ALA A 183 21.74 5.32 -14.43
N THR A 184 21.59 6.50 -15.03
CA THR A 184 21.45 7.77 -14.29
C THR A 184 20.09 8.43 -14.46
N ALA A 185 19.24 7.89 -15.33
CA ALA A 185 17.96 8.48 -15.72
C ALA A 185 17.02 8.73 -14.53
N SER A 186 16.88 7.78 -13.61
CA SER A 186 16.00 7.94 -12.43
C SER A 186 16.39 9.15 -11.58
N ARG A 187 17.68 9.26 -11.22
CA ARG A 187 18.18 10.38 -10.40
C ARG A 187 18.07 11.70 -11.16
N ALA A 188 18.39 11.71 -12.45
CA ALA A 188 18.27 12.90 -13.28
C ALA A 188 16.81 13.40 -13.37
N ALA A 189 15.86 12.48 -13.55
CA ALA A 189 14.44 12.78 -13.62
C ALA A 189 13.91 13.39 -12.30
N ILE A 190 14.29 12.82 -11.15
CA ILE A 190 13.91 13.37 -9.83
C ILE A 190 14.52 14.76 -9.60
N ALA A 191 15.77 14.98 -10.01
CA ALA A 191 16.41 16.28 -9.89
C ALA A 191 15.72 17.33 -10.79
N LEU A 192 15.31 16.97 -12.01
CA LEU A 192 14.52 17.82 -12.91
C LEU A 192 13.13 18.11 -12.32
N GLU A 193 12.49 17.12 -11.70
CA GLU A 193 11.25 17.30 -10.94
C GLU A 193 11.43 18.28 -9.77
N ALA A 194 12.55 18.21 -9.04
CA ALA A 194 12.88 19.15 -7.97
C ALA A 194 13.14 20.59 -8.48
N ILE A 195 13.67 20.75 -9.70
CA ILE A 195 13.81 22.05 -10.36
C ILE A 195 12.44 22.64 -10.71
N GLY A 196 11.50 21.80 -11.17
CA GLY A 196 10.12 22.18 -11.50
C GLY A 196 9.97 22.57 -12.97
N VAL A 197 9.36 23.74 -13.24
CA VAL A 197 8.92 24.16 -14.57
C VAL A 197 10.04 24.10 -15.62
N ASP A 198 11.24 24.56 -15.28
CA ASP A 198 12.36 24.60 -16.22
C ASP A 198 12.88 23.20 -16.62
N GLY A 199 12.51 22.15 -15.88
CA GLY A 199 12.84 20.77 -16.21
C GLY A 199 11.84 20.10 -17.14
N ILE A 200 10.66 20.68 -17.36
CA ILE A 200 9.54 20.04 -18.07
C ILE A 200 9.92 19.68 -19.51
N GLU A 201 10.50 20.62 -20.26
CA GLU A 201 10.81 20.39 -21.68
C GLU A 201 11.86 19.28 -21.88
N ILE A 202 12.86 19.21 -20.99
CA ILE A 202 13.87 18.14 -20.99
C ILE A 202 13.20 16.79 -20.72
N LEU A 203 12.28 16.72 -19.75
CA LEU A 203 11.54 15.51 -19.44
C LEU A 203 10.60 15.11 -20.60
N LYS A 204 9.92 16.07 -21.24
CA LYS A 204 9.06 15.79 -22.41
C LYS A 204 9.86 15.20 -23.58
N ALA A 205 11.05 15.74 -23.85
CA ALA A 205 11.94 15.18 -24.87
C ALA A 205 12.36 13.75 -24.52
N ALA A 206 12.74 13.48 -23.27
CA ALA A 206 13.14 12.15 -22.83
C ALA A 206 11.97 11.13 -22.81
N MET A 207 10.74 11.59 -22.58
CA MET A 207 9.53 10.75 -22.68
C MET A 207 9.29 10.24 -24.11
N ALA A 208 9.85 10.89 -25.13
CA ALA A 208 9.82 10.39 -26.51
C ALA A 208 10.91 9.35 -26.82
N SER A 209 11.83 9.05 -25.89
CA SER A 209 12.92 8.08 -26.07
C SER A 209 12.39 6.69 -26.39
N GLU A 210 13.07 5.95 -27.26
CA GLU A 210 12.78 4.54 -27.56
C GLU A 210 13.08 3.61 -26.38
N ASN A 211 14.00 4.00 -25.50
CA ASN A 211 14.34 3.24 -24.30
C ASN A 211 13.23 3.35 -23.24
N LEU A 212 12.63 2.21 -22.87
CA LEU A 212 11.50 2.16 -21.95
C LEU A 212 11.85 2.68 -20.54
N GLU A 213 13.07 2.45 -20.05
CA GLU A 213 13.51 2.90 -18.73
C GLU A 213 13.61 4.43 -18.67
N ILE A 214 14.21 5.06 -19.69
CA ILE A 214 14.28 6.53 -19.82
C ILE A 214 12.87 7.12 -19.93
N ARG A 215 12.05 6.53 -20.82
CA ARG A 215 10.66 6.95 -21.05
C ARG A 215 9.85 6.88 -19.76
N PHE A 216 10.02 5.81 -18.99
CA PHE A 216 9.35 5.60 -17.71
C PHE A 216 9.73 6.66 -16.68
N TYR A 217 11.02 6.87 -16.41
CA TYR A 217 11.45 7.85 -15.40
C TYR A 217 11.04 9.28 -15.77
N ALA A 218 11.11 9.63 -17.06
CA ALA A 218 10.66 10.92 -17.57
C ALA A 218 9.15 11.11 -17.38
N ALA A 219 8.33 10.14 -17.79
CA ALA A 219 6.88 10.17 -17.63
C ALA A 219 6.48 10.20 -16.14
N GLU A 220 7.15 9.43 -15.28
CA GLU A 220 6.89 9.43 -13.84
C GLU A 220 7.14 10.82 -13.23
N ALA A 221 8.26 11.46 -13.56
CA ALA A 221 8.56 12.81 -13.09
C ALA A 221 7.55 13.85 -13.62
N LEU A 222 7.17 13.75 -14.89
CA LEU A 222 6.14 14.60 -15.49
C LEU A 222 4.78 14.45 -14.81
N ALA A 223 4.39 13.24 -14.40
CA ALA A 223 3.15 13.01 -13.67
C ALA A 223 3.15 13.69 -12.29
N TYR A 224 4.27 13.67 -11.54
CA TYR A 224 4.38 14.40 -10.27
C TYR A 224 4.50 15.93 -10.46
N LEU A 225 4.95 16.37 -11.64
CA LEU A 225 4.85 17.75 -12.12
C LEU A 225 3.46 18.09 -12.69
N ASP A 226 2.55 17.11 -12.72
CA ASP A 226 1.17 17.25 -13.17
C ASP A 226 1.08 17.72 -14.64
N GLN A 227 1.87 17.07 -15.48
CA GLN A 227 1.81 17.23 -16.93
C GLN A 227 0.92 16.11 -17.52
N PRO A 228 -0.20 16.47 -18.17
CA PRO A 228 -1.21 15.50 -18.62
C PRO A 228 -0.66 14.52 -19.66
N GLU A 229 0.33 14.92 -20.45
CA GLU A 229 0.95 14.09 -21.49
C GLU A 229 1.65 12.85 -20.93
N ALA A 230 1.97 12.82 -19.64
CA ALA A 230 2.54 11.66 -18.96
C ALA A 230 1.55 10.51 -18.78
N ALA A 231 0.25 10.82 -18.61
CA ALA A 231 -0.76 9.82 -18.27
C ALA A 231 -0.83 8.66 -19.28
N PRO A 232 -1.00 8.88 -20.60
CA PRO A 232 -1.10 7.78 -21.56
C PRO A 232 0.20 6.95 -21.62
N VAL A 233 1.36 7.59 -21.45
CA VAL A 233 2.66 6.88 -21.44
C VAL A 233 2.78 5.97 -20.23
N LEU A 234 2.40 6.45 -19.03
CA LEU A 234 2.39 5.63 -17.81
C LEU A 234 1.39 4.49 -17.90
N ALA A 235 0.21 4.71 -18.47
CA ALA A 235 -0.80 3.67 -18.66
C ALA A 235 -0.31 2.55 -19.57
N ASP A 236 0.33 2.90 -20.69
CA ASP A 236 0.93 1.93 -21.60
C ASP A 236 2.04 1.11 -20.92
N LEU A 237 2.95 1.79 -20.22
CA LEU A 237 4.03 1.14 -19.45
C LEU A 237 3.48 0.21 -18.35
N ALA A 238 2.41 0.61 -17.65
CA ALA A 238 1.78 -0.21 -16.62
C ALA A 238 1.17 -1.51 -17.18
N ARG A 239 0.70 -1.51 -18.44
CA ARG A 239 0.22 -2.70 -19.14
C ARG A 239 1.37 -3.59 -19.54
N ARG A 240 2.35 -3.03 -20.26
CA ARG A 240 3.41 -3.78 -20.95
C ARG A 240 4.48 -4.31 -20.00
N GLU A 241 4.92 -3.50 -19.04
CA GLU A 241 6.10 -3.80 -18.24
C GLU A 241 5.74 -4.00 -16.76
N PRO A 242 5.68 -5.25 -16.29
CA PRO A 242 5.40 -5.58 -14.89
C PRO A 242 6.30 -4.86 -13.87
N ALA A 243 7.55 -4.53 -14.22
CA ALA A 243 8.49 -3.83 -13.34
C ALA A 243 8.06 -2.37 -13.07
N PHE A 244 7.52 -1.68 -14.07
CA PHE A 244 7.10 -0.27 -13.94
C PHE A 244 5.68 -0.11 -13.40
N ARG A 245 4.87 -1.16 -13.46
CA ARG A 245 3.43 -1.13 -13.14
C ARG A 245 3.10 -0.51 -11.78
N TRP A 246 3.82 -0.88 -10.73
CA TRP A 246 3.58 -0.34 -9.38
C TRP A 246 3.73 1.18 -9.36
N HIS A 247 4.83 1.67 -9.93
CA HIS A 247 5.17 3.09 -9.97
C HIS A 247 4.22 3.86 -10.88
N ALA A 248 3.97 3.35 -12.08
CA ALA A 248 3.12 3.98 -13.07
C ALA A 248 1.68 4.16 -12.58
N ILE A 249 1.07 3.13 -12.00
CA ILE A 249 -0.29 3.24 -11.46
C ILE A 249 -0.33 4.20 -10.26
N THR A 250 0.72 4.22 -9.42
CA THR A 250 0.76 5.16 -8.30
C THR A 250 0.91 6.62 -8.77
N ALA A 251 1.74 6.86 -9.79
CA ALA A 251 1.90 8.17 -10.40
C ALA A 251 0.59 8.64 -11.05
N LEU A 252 -0.09 7.79 -11.82
CA LEU A 252 -1.43 8.07 -12.37
C LEU A 252 -2.45 8.46 -11.28
N GLY A 253 -2.47 7.71 -10.17
CA GLY A 253 -3.34 8.02 -9.03
C GLY A 253 -2.98 9.32 -8.28
N SER A 254 -1.82 9.90 -8.57
CA SER A 254 -1.33 11.15 -7.96
C SER A 254 -1.52 12.38 -8.84
N MET A 255 -1.89 12.21 -10.13
CA MET A 255 -2.16 13.30 -11.08
C MET A 255 -3.53 13.95 -10.82
N ASP A 256 -3.76 15.13 -11.40
CA ASP A 256 -5.06 15.82 -11.34
C ASP A 256 -6.22 15.03 -12.01
N GLU A 257 -7.46 15.52 -11.87
CA GLU A 257 -8.69 14.70 -11.88
C GLU A 257 -9.02 14.01 -13.20
N LEU A 258 -8.72 14.63 -14.33
CA LEU A 258 -9.20 14.12 -15.62
C LEU A 258 -8.20 13.13 -16.22
N ASP A 259 -6.94 13.53 -16.42
CA ASP A 259 -6.00 12.77 -17.24
C ASP A 259 -5.57 11.44 -16.59
N GLY A 260 -5.22 11.47 -15.30
CA GLY A 260 -4.83 10.26 -14.59
C GLY A 260 -6.00 9.29 -14.40
N PHE A 261 -7.21 9.82 -14.19
CA PHE A 261 -8.39 9.01 -13.92
C PHE A 261 -8.87 8.25 -15.16
N ASP A 262 -8.93 8.91 -16.32
CA ASP A 262 -9.33 8.27 -17.58
C ASP A 262 -8.42 7.08 -17.89
N GLN A 263 -7.11 7.27 -17.72
CA GLN A 263 -6.13 6.21 -17.91
C GLN A 263 -6.27 5.07 -16.89
N LEU A 264 -6.59 5.37 -15.63
CA LEU A 264 -6.87 4.34 -14.62
C LEU A 264 -8.16 3.56 -14.95
N ALA A 265 -9.21 4.25 -15.42
CA ALA A 265 -10.45 3.62 -15.85
C ALA A 265 -10.19 2.63 -16.99
N ASP A 266 -9.38 3.02 -17.98
CA ASP A 266 -8.97 2.13 -19.06
C ASP A 266 -8.20 0.90 -18.54
N LEU A 267 -7.40 1.05 -17.49
CA LEU A 267 -6.62 -0.06 -16.89
C LEU A 267 -7.51 -1.09 -16.17
N LEU A 268 -8.75 -0.76 -15.82
CA LEU A 268 -9.75 -1.73 -15.31
C LEU A 268 -10.10 -2.81 -16.35
N HIS A 269 -9.85 -2.54 -17.64
CA HIS A 269 -10.09 -3.49 -18.73
C HIS A 269 -8.88 -4.38 -19.06
N ALA A 270 -7.75 -4.20 -18.38
CA ALA A 270 -6.52 -4.96 -18.67
C ALA A 270 -6.66 -6.47 -18.38
N GLU A 271 -5.88 -7.30 -19.06
CA GLU A 271 -5.90 -8.76 -18.85
C GLU A 271 -5.34 -9.18 -17.48
N SER A 272 -4.33 -8.44 -17.01
CA SER A 272 -3.62 -8.66 -15.75
C SER A 272 -4.49 -8.30 -14.54
N ALA A 273 -4.60 -9.23 -13.59
CA ALA A 273 -5.31 -8.98 -12.33
C ALA A 273 -4.66 -7.88 -11.50
N GLU A 274 -3.31 -7.81 -11.51
CA GLU A 274 -2.55 -6.79 -10.78
C GLU A 274 -2.82 -5.38 -11.31
N THR A 275 -2.89 -5.24 -12.62
CA THR A 275 -3.16 -3.96 -13.28
C THR A 275 -4.58 -3.48 -12.94
N ARG A 276 -5.57 -4.36 -13.06
CA ARG A 276 -6.97 -4.01 -12.81
C ARG A 276 -7.24 -3.64 -11.36
N TYR A 277 -6.82 -4.48 -10.43
CA TYR A 277 -7.03 -4.20 -9.02
C TYR A 277 -6.16 -3.03 -8.54
N GLY A 278 -4.93 -2.89 -9.05
CA GLY A 278 -4.09 -1.72 -8.82
C GLY A 278 -4.78 -0.42 -9.26
N ALA A 279 -5.36 -0.41 -10.46
CA ALA A 279 -6.11 0.75 -10.97
C ALA A 279 -7.37 1.04 -10.16
N PHE A 280 -8.18 0.02 -9.86
CA PHE A 280 -9.34 0.13 -8.97
C PHE A 280 -8.95 0.74 -7.62
N ARG A 281 -7.87 0.26 -6.98
CA ARG A 281 -7.40 0.78 -5.70
C ARG A 281 -6.94 2.23 -5.80
N ALA A 282 -6.22 2.60 -6.87
CA ALA A 282 -5.79 3.98 -7.10
C ALA A 282 -6.99 4.92 -7.25
N MET A 283 -8.00 4.53 -8.04
CA MET A 283 -9.24 5.30 -8.22
C MET A 283 -10.03 5.41 -6.92
N LYS A 284 -10.18 4.32 -6.17
CA LYS A 284 -10.90 4.30 -4.88
C LYS A 284 -10.21 5.16 -3.83
N GLU A 285 -8.89 5.13 -3.71
CA GLU A 285 -8.14 5.97 -2.76
C GLU A 285 -8.30 7.46 -3.09
N ARG A 286 -8.41 7.80 -4.38
CA ARG A 286 -8.65 9.16 -4.84
C ARG A 286 -10.08 9.64 -4.54
N ASN A 287 -11.08 8.88 -4.98
CA ASN A 287 -12.49 9.20 -4.79
C ASN A 287 -13.32 7.91 -4.58
N PRO A 288 -13.58 7.52 -3.31
CA PRO A 288 -14.39 6.34 -3.00
C PRO A 288 -15.86 6.45 -3.43
N HIS A 289 -16.34 7.64 -3.79
CA HIS A 289 -17.72 7.90 -4.18
C HIS A 289 -17.91 7.95 -5.70
N ASP A 290 -16.83 7.81 -6.47
CA ASP A 290 -16.91 7.76 -7.93
C ASP A 290 -17.75 6.56 -8.40
N PRO A 291 -18.71 6.75 -9.32
CA PRO A 291 -19.59 5.68 -9.79
C PRO A 291 -18.87 4.42 -10.32
N LEU A 292 -17.66 4.53 -10.87
CA LEU A 292 -16.90 3.40 -11.42
C LEU A 292 -16.31 2.48 -10.35
N VAL A 293 -16.06 3.00 -9.14
CA VAL A 293 -15.44 2.23 -8.04
C VAL A 293 -16.30 2.17 -6.78
N LYS A 294 -17.43 2.88 -6.76
CA LYS A 294 -18.37 2.87 -5.64
C LYS A 294 -18.86 1.45 -5.37
N GLY A 295 -18.75 1.05 -4.11
CA GLY A 295 -19.23 -0.25 -3.63
C GLY A 295 -20.46 -0.14 -2.74
N GLU A 296 -20.98 -1.31 -2.37
CA GLU A 296 -22.03 -1.50 -1.38
C GLU A 296 -21.40 -2.00 -0.08
N THR A 297 -21.80 -1.45 1.07
CA THR A 297 -21.40 -1.98 2.37
C THR A 297 -22.37 -3.08 2.77
N LEU A 298 -21.87 -4.32 2.90
CA LEU A 298 -22.66 -5.49 3.27
C LEU A 298 -22.38 -5.89 4.72
N ASN A 299 -23.44 -6.27 5.45
CA ASN A 299 -23.41 -6.63 6.87
C ASN A 299 -22.66 -5.62 7.78
N LYS A 300 -22.57 -4.34 7.36
CA LYS A 300 -21.77 -3.29 8.02
C LYS A 300 -20.29 -3.67 8.25
N SER A 301 -19.79 -4.70 7.58
CA SER A 301 -18.49 -5.31 7.87
C SER A 301 -17.53 -5.31 6.68
N TYR A 302 -18.02 -5.43 5.44
CA TYR A 302 -17.18 -5.41 4.24
C TYR A 302 -17.81 -4.68 3.07
N GLN A 303 -16.98 -4.34 2.08
CA GLN A 303 -17.41 -3.69 0.84
C GLN A 303 -17.45 -4.68 -0.31
N PHE A 304 -18.47 -4.57 -1.14
CA PHE A 304 -18.60 -5.32 -2.38
C PHE A 304 -18.71 -4.37 -3.56
N HIS A 305 -17.89 -4.60 -4.58
CA HIS A 305 -17.79 -3.78 -5.77
C HIS A 305 -18.03 -4.64 -7.01
N VAL A 306 -18.92 -4.17 -7.90
CA VAL A 306 -19.17 -4.81 -9.21
C VAL A 306 -18.77 -3.81 -10.29
N LEU A 307 -17.77 -4.17 -11.08
CA LEU A 307 -17.21 -3.32 -12.13
C LEU A 307 -17.57 -3.86 -13.51
N TYR A 308 -18.03 -2.95 -14.36
CA TYR A 308 -18.34 -3.19 -15.75
C TYR A 308 -17.07 -3.14 -16.59
N THR A 309 -16.52 -4.31 -16.92
CA THR A 309 -15.25 -4.38 -17.66
C THR A 309 -15.30 -5.31 -18.86
N SER A 310 -14.66 -4.92 -19.95
CA SER A 310 -14.48 -5.76 -21.16
C SER A 310 -13.35 -6.78 -21.04
N GLY A 311 -12.48 -6.67 -20.03
CA GLY A 311 -11.42 -7.64 -19.76
C GLY A 311 -11.94 -8.98 -19.22
N PRO A 312 -11.11 -10.03 -19.14
CA PRO A 312 -11.57 -11.36 -18.76
C PRO A 312 -12.09 -11.38 -17.31
N PRO A 313 -13.21 -12.06 -17.00
CA PRO A 313 -13.80 -12.06 -15.66
C PRO A 313 -12.80 -12.37 -14.54
N LEU A 314 -12.95 -11.67 -13.42
CA LEU A 314 -12.08 -11.80 -12.25
C LEU A 314 -12.84 -11.48 -10.98
N VAL A 315 -12.62 -12.27 -9.94
CA VAL A 315 -13.01 -11.94 -8.57
C VAL A 315 -11.73 -11.70 -7.79
N HIS A 316 -11.65 -10.56 -7.12
CA HIS A 316 -10.55 -10.19 -6.25
C HIS A 316 -11.04 -10.06 -4.81
N VAL A 317 -10.21 -10.52 -3.86
CA VAL A 317 -10.42 -10.32 -2.42
C VAL A 317 -9.17 -9.65 -1.82
N ALA A 318 -9.38 -8.59 -1.06
CA ALA A 318 -8.30 -7.84 -0.41
C ALA A 318 -7.87 -8.42 0.94
N ARG A 319 -6.58 -8.34 1.21
CA ARG A 319 -5.94 -8.74 2.47
C ARG A 319 -5.41 -7.53 3.24
N THR A 320 -5.48 -6.33 2.68
CA THR A 320 -4.99 -5.11 3.33
C THR A 320 -5.94 -3.94 3.16
N ARG A 321 -5.85 -2.97 4.07
CA ARG A 321 -6.55 -1.67 4.16
C ARG A 321 -8.06 -1.72 4.35
N SER A 322 -8.76 -2.60 3.64
CA SER A 322 -10.20 -2.74 3.75
C SER A 322 -10.63 -4.16 3.43
N ALA A 323 -11.59 -4.67 4.19
CA ALA A 323 -12.33 -5.88 3.83
C ALA A 323 -13.18 -5.59 2.58
N GLU A 324 -12.66 -5.95 1.41
CA GLU A 324 -13.33 -5.70 0.13
C GLU A 324 -13.27 -6.90 -0.82
N ILE A 325 -14.34 -7.03 -1.59
CA ILE A 325 -14.47 -8.01 -2.68
C ILE A 325 -14.78 -7.22 -3.94
N VAL A 326 -14.02 -7.46 -5.00
CA VAL A 326 -14.16 -6.76 -6.29
C VAL A 326 -14.43 -7.77 -7.38
N GLN A 327 -15.62 -7.69 -7.98
CA GLN A 327 -16.03 -8.46 -9.14
C GLN A 327 -15.81 -7.62 -10.40
N PHE A 328 -14.96 -8.10 -11.31
CA PHE A 328 -14.76 -7.53 -12.64
C PHE A 328 -15.55 -8.36 -13.67
N GLY A 329 -16.57 -7.75 -14.27
CA GLY A 329 -17.54 -8.39 -15.18
C GLY A 329 -18.90 -8.65 -14.53
N GLU A 330 -19.98 -8.62 -15.32
CA GLU A 330 -21.36 -8.60 -14.79
C GLU A 330 -21.95 -9.98 -14.45
N ASP A 331 -21.75 -10.97 -15.31
CA ASP A 331 -22.50 -12.24 -15.24
C ASP A 331 -21.60 -13.41 -14.80
N ILE A 332 -20.88 -13.23 -13.69
CA ILE A 332 -20.21 -14.35 -13.03
C ILE A 332 -21.26 -15.18 -12.30
N ARG A 333 -21.32 -16.48 -12.58
CA ARG A 333 -22.28 -17.40 -11.98
C ARG A 333 -21.58 -18.58 -11.31
N LEU A 334 -22.18 -19.07 -10.24
CA LEU A 334 -21.85 -20.37 -9.69
C LEU A 334 -22.49 -21.45 -10.56
N ARG A 335 -21.71 -22.46 -10.94
CA ARG A 335 -22.19 -23.63 -11.67
C ARG A 335 -23.12 -24.44 -10.76
N THR A 336 -24.30 -24.74 -11.25
CA THR A 336 -25.28 -25.62 -10.62
C THR A 336 -25.26 -27.01 -11.30
N PRO A 337 -25.68 -28.08 -10.62
CA PRO A 337 -26.06 -28.13 -9.20
C PRO A 337 -24.84 -28.01 -8.28
N LEU A 338 -24.98 -27.30 -7.16
CA LEU A 338 -23.93 -27.15 -6.16
C LEU A 338 -24.44 -27.40 -4.74
N ALA A 339 -23.54 -27.85 -3.88
CA ALA A 339 -23.79 -28.01 -2.45
C ALA A 339 -22.49 -27.70 -1.70
N LEU A 340 -22.42 -26.50 -1.13
CA LEU A 340 -21.28 -25.99 -0.37
C LEU A 340 -21.67 -25.82 1.09
N ALA A 341 -20.76 -26.16 1.99
CA ALA A 341 -20.85 -25.85 3.41
C ALA A 341 -19.52 -25.26 3.86
N THR A 342 -19.55 -24.25 4.72
CA THR A 342 -18.35 -23.61 5.29
C THR A 342 -18.33 -23.79 6.79
N ASP A 343 -17.16 -23.60 7.40
CA ASP A 343 -16.97 -23.80 8.84
C ASP A 343 -17.72 -22.78 9.70
N SER A 344 -18.18 -21.68 9.10
CA SER A 344 -18.97 -20.62 9.75
C SER A 344 -20.48 -20.87 9.72
N HIS A 345 -20.89 -22.14 9.68
CA HIS A 345 -22.29 -22.55 9.70
C HIS A 345 -23.14 -21.96 8.55
N LEU A 346 -22.49 -21.61 7.43
CA LEU A 346 -23.13 -21.16 6.20
C LEU A 346 -23.13 -22.28 5.17
N THR A 347 -24.27 -22.50 4.53
CA THR A 347 -24.43 -23.47 3.45
C THR A 347 -25.08 -22.83 2.23
N ILE A 348 -24.67 -23.27 1.04
CA ILE A 348 -25.31 -22.92 -0.23
C ILE A 348 -25.66 -24.20 -0.96
N LYS A 349 -26.93 -24.37 -1.33
CA LYS A 349 -27.41 -25.54 -2.06
C LYS A 349 -28.27 -25.12 -3.24
N SER A 350 -28.12 -25.78 -4.39
CA SER A 350 -29.03 -25.59 -5.52
C SER A 350 -30.46 -26.00 -5.18
N VAL A 351 -31.40 -25.18 -5.64
CA VAL A 351 -32.85 -25.44 -5.62
C VAL A 351 -33.31 -25.43 -7.07
N GLY A 352 -33.06 -26.54 -7.79
CA GLY A 352 -33.17 -26.59 -9.25
C GLY A 352 -31.96 -25.96 -9.95
N ASP A 353 -32.13 -25.64 -11.23
CA ASP A 353 -31.00 -25.25 -12.10
C ASP A 353 -30.63 -23.76 -11.98
N ASP A 354 -31.61 -22.89 -11.73
CA ASP A 354 -31.46 -21.43 -11.76
C ASP A 354 -31.60 -20.75 -10.38
N GLN A 355 -31.62 -21.51 -9.30
CA GLN A 355 -31.72 -20.97 -7.95
C GLN A 355 -30.78 -21.66 -6.97
N VAL A 356 -30.32 -20.90 -6.00
CA VAL A 356 -29.53 -21.38 -4.87
C VAL A 356 -30.15 -20.89 -3.57
N ARG A 357 -30.22 -21.78 -2.58
CA ARG A 357 -30.61 -21.48 -1.20
C ARG A 357 -29.35 -21.28 -0.38
N ILE A 358 -29.27 -20.13 0.27
CA ILE A 358 -28.27 -19.81 1.29
C ILE A 358 -28.93 -20.02 2.65
N SER A 359 -28.25 -20.72 3.55
CA SER A 359 -28.73 -20.96 4.90
C SER A 359 -27.62 -20.70 5.91
N ARG A 360 -27.91 -19.92 6.94
CA ARG A 360 -27.03 -19.67 8.08
C ARG A 360 -27.65 -20.27 9.34
N PHE A 361 -26.82 -20.99 10.09
CA PHE A 361 -27.20 -21.56 11.38
C PHE A 361 -26.33 -20.92 12.47
N ALA A 362 -26.92 -20.20 13.42
CA ALA A 362 -26.18 -19.61 14.53
C ALA A 362 -26.75 -20.12 15.86
N PRO A 363 -25.91 -20.52 16.84
CA PRO A 363 -26.38 -21.00 18.14
C PRO A 363 -27.26 -19.95 18.84
N GLY A 364 -28.52 -20.30 19.10
CA GLY A 364 -29.46 -19.43 19.81
C GLY A 364 -30.16 -18.39 18.94
N GLU A 365 -29.96 -18.40 17.62
CA GLU A 365 -30.71 -17.58 16.66
C GLU A 365 -31.64 -18.44 15.80
N GLU A 366 -32.66 -17.85 15.20
CA GLU A 366 -33.50 -18.53 14.21
C GLU A 366 -32.73 -18.78 12.91
N ASP A 367 -32.96 -19.95 12.30
CA ASP A 367 -32.37 -20.32 11.01
C ASP A 367 -32.75 -19.28 9.94
N GLN A 368 -31.74 -18.62 9.38
CA GLN A 368 -31.95 -17.68 8.28
C GLN A 368 -31.77 -18.41 6.96
N GLN A 369 -32.80 -18.40 6.11
CA GLN A 369 -32.77 -19.00 4.79
C GLN A 369 -33.26 -18.02 3.73
N VAL A 370 -32.51 -17.94 2.63
CA VAL A 370 -32.89 -17.11 1.49
C VAL A 370 -32.59 -17.83 0.19
N VAL A 371 -33.46 -17.65 -0.79
CA VAL A 371 -33.30 -18.20 -2.15
C VAL A 371 -32.99 -17.05 -3.10
N CYS A 372 -31.96 -17.21 -3.92
CA CYS A 372 -31.57 -16.22 -4.91
C CYS A 372 -31.02 -16.88 -6.19
N SER A 373 -30.69 -16.07 -7.19
CA SER A 373 -30.07 -16.56 -8.42
C SER A 373 -28.63 -17.04 -8.16
N PRO A 374 -28.07 -17.93 -9.01
CA PRO A 374 -26.68 -18.35 -8.91
C PRO A 374 -25.67 -17.28 -9.36
N ARG A 375 -26.11 -16.04 -9.69
CA ARG A 375 -25.20 -14.94 -9.98
C ARG A 375 -24.39 -14.60 -8.74
N LEU A 376 -23.09 -14.49 -8.90
CA LEU A 376 -22.15 -14.26 -7.80
C LEU A 376 -22.50 -12.99 -7.02
N ALA A 377 -22.86 -11.92 -7.73
CA ALA A 377 -23.25 -10.67 -7.10
C ALA A 377 -24.52 -10.81 -6.24
N ASP A 378 -25.50 -11.61 -6.66
CA ASP A 378 -26.72 -11.87 -5.87
C ASP A 378 -26.38 -12.73 -4.66
N VAL A 379 -25.57 -13.77 -4.83
CA VAL A 379 -25.10 -14.64 -3.76
C VAL A 379 -24.35 -13.85 -2.68
N ILE A 380 -23.39 -13.00 -3.06
CA ILE A 380 -22.60 -12.20 -2.10
C ILE A 380 -23.50 -11.22 -1.33
N ARG A 381 -24.44 -10.54 -2.02
CA ARG A 381 -25.41 -9.65 -1.35
C ARG A 381 -26.28 -10.41 -0.35
N GLN A 382 -26.78 -11.59 -0.72
CA GLN A 382 -27.59 -12.41 0.17
C GLN A 382 -26.80 -13.00 1.33
N LEU A 383 -25.53 -13.36 1.13
CA LEU A 383 -24.62 -13.73 2.23
C LEU A 383 -24.51 -12.58 3.24
N GLY A 384 -24.30 -11.35 2.78
CA GLY A 384 -24.32 -10.17 3.64
C GLY A 384 -25.67 -9.96 4.35
N ALA A 385 -26.80 -10.23 3.68
CA ALA A 385 -28.14 -10.09 4.27
C ALA A 385 -28.41 -11.10 5.40
N VAL A 386 -27.91 -12.34 5.28
CA VAL A 386 -27.96 -13.34 6.37
C VAL A 386 -26.85 -13.15 7.41
N GLY A 387 -26.09 -12.04 7.30
CA GLY A 387 -25.09 -11.61 8.26
C GLY A 387 -23.73 -12.28 8.14
N ALA A 388 -23.40 -12.88 6.99
CA ALA A 388 -22.05 -13.40 6.74
C ALA A 388 -21.02 -12.26 6.86
N GLU A 389 -19.86 -12.56 7.41
CA GLU A 389 -18.74 -11.65 7.53
C GLU A 389 -17.80 -11.78 6.33
N TYR A 390 -16.80 -10.89 6.25
CA TYR A 390 -15.82 -10.91 5.17
C TYR A 390 -15.13 -12.27 5.02
N ALA A 391 -14.67 -12.83 6.15
CA ALA A 391 -13.94 -14.09 6.18
C ALA A 391 -14.80 -15.26 5.69
N ASP A 392 -16.09 -15.26 6.02
CA ASP A 392 -17.06 -16.27 5.56
C ASP A 392 -17.19 -16.27 4.05
N VAL A 393 -17.38 -15.08 3.46
CA VAL A 393 -17.53 -14.94 2.02
C VAL A 393 -16.24 -15.36 1.31
N VAL A 394 -15.07 -14.97 1.82
CA VAL A 394 -13.79 -15.39 1.22
C VAL A 394 -13.60 -16.91 1.27
N SER A 395 -13.83 -17.55 2.42
CA SER A 395 -13.77 -19.01 2.54
C SER A 395 -14.73 -19.70 1.56
N LEU A 396 -15.92 -19.16 1.41
CA LEU A 396 -16.91 -19.68 0.48
C LEU A 396 -16.45 -19.57 -0.98
N LEU A 397 -15.92 -18.42 -1.39
CA LEU A 397 -15.39 -18.22 -2.74
C LEU A 397 -14.23 -19.15 -3.05
N GLN A 398 -13.35 -19.38 -2.08
CA GLN A 398 -12.23 -20.30 -2.22
C GLN A 398 -12.70 -21.75 -2.37
N LYS A 399 -13.62 -22.19 -1.50
CA LYS A 399 -14.20 -23.52 -1.56
C LYS A 399 -14.97 -23.75 -2.86
N ALA A 400 -15.79 -22.79 -3.28
CA ALA A 400 -16.51 -22.83 -4.56
C ALA A 400 -15.55 -22.98 -5.75
N ARG A 401 -14.39 -22.32 -5.71
CA ARG A 401 -13.37 -22.49 -6.75
C ARG A 401 -12.69 -23.86 -6.68
N GLN A 402 -12.29 -24.30 -5.49
CA GLN A 402 -11.62 -25.59 -5.29
C GLN A 402 -12.49 -26.76 -5.77
N GLU A 403 -13.80 -26.67 -5.52
CA GLU A 403 -14.78 -27.68 -5.95
C GLU A 403 -15.30 -27.45 -7.38
N GLY A 404 -14.81 -26.43 -8.10
CA GLY A 404 -15.14 -26.19 -9.51
C GLY A 404 -16.50 -25.55 -9.78
N PHE A 405 -17.20 -25.07 -8.74
CA PHE A 405 -18.45 -24.32 -8.89
C PHE A 405 -18.24 -22.87 -9.31
N LEU A 406 -17.09 -22.27 -8.99
CA LEU A 406 -16.73 -20.91 -9.40
C LEU A 406 -15.72 -20.96 -10.55
N ASP A 407 -16.21 -20.90 -11.79
CA ASP A 407 -15.39 -20.93 -13.00
C ASP A 407 -14.92 -19.54 -13.43
N VAL A 408 -14.17 -18.89 -12.54
CA VAL A 408 -13.52 -17.61 -12.82
C VAL A 408 -12.21 -17.51 -12.05
N ARG A 409 -11.30 -16.67 -12.54
CA ARG A 409 -10.08 -16.35 -11.79
C ARG A 409 -10.47 -15.70 -10.47
N LEU A 410 -10.15 -16.35 -9.35
CA LEU A 410 -10.16 -15.76 -8.02
C LEU A 410 -8.72 -15.40 -7.63
N LYS A 411 -8.50 -14.15 -7.22
CA LYS A 411 -7.19 -13.69 -6.77
C LYS A 411 -7.28 -13.05 -5.39
N VAL A 412 -6.37 -13.43 -4.52
CA VAL A 412 -6.16 -12.80 -3.21
C VAL A 412 -5.03 -11.80 -3.36
N GLU A 413 -5.28 -10.54 -3.00
CA GLU A 413 -4.27 -9.47 -2.98
C GLU A 413 -3.41 -9.40 -4.26
N ALA A 414 -4.04 -9.48 -5.44
CA ALA A 414 -3.35 -9.24 -6.71
C ALA A 414 -3.05 -7.76 -6.88
N LEU A 415 -2.09 -7.26 -6.11
CA LEU A 415 -1.50 -5.95 -6.27
C LEU A 415 -0.34 -6.00 -7.27
N PRO A 416 -0.01 -4.88 -7.93
CA PRO A 416 1.32 -4.70 -8.47
C PRO A 416 2.35 -5.09 -7.40
N ARG A 417 3.48 -5.69 -7.79
CA ARG A 417 4.54 -6.10 -6.86
C ARG A 417 5.78 -5.23 -7.05
N SER A 418 6.42 -4.85 -5.95
CA SER A 418 7.74 -4.22 -5.94
C SER A 418 8.85 -5.26 -6.12
N GLY A 419 10.08 -4.80 -6.38
CA GLY A 419 11.27 -5.67 -6.47
C GLY A 419 11.38 -6.50 -7.75
N ARG A 420 10.56 -6.22 -8.77
CA ARG A 420 10.74 -6.81 -10.11
C ARG A 420 11.91 -6.14 -10.81
N THR A 421 12.77 -6.95 -11.40
CA THR A 421 13.88 -6.49 -12.23
C THR A 421 13.38 -6.22 -13.65
N TYR A 422 13.74 -5.06 -14.18
CA TYR A 422 13.61 -4.74 -15.59
C TYR A 422 14.84 -5.27 -16.33
N GLU A 423 14.64 -6.00 -17.43
CA GLU A 423 15.74 -6.49 -18.26
C GLU A 423 16.17 -5.40 -19.23
N ARG A 424 17.40 -4.90 -19.06
CA ARG A 424 17.99 -3.99 -20.04
C ARG A 424 18.40 -4.79 -21.26
N GLU A 425 17.86 -4.40 -22.42
CA GLU A 425 18.42 -4.85 -23.69
C GLU A 425 19.90 -4.46 -23.73
N ALA A 426 20.76 -5.43 -24.03
CA ALA A 426 22.19 -5.19 -24.09
C ALA A 426 22.51 -4.14 -25.16
N SER A 427 23.29 -3.12 -24.79
CA SER A 427 23.94 -2.29 -25.80
C SER A 427 24.82 -3.20 -26.65
N SER A 428 24.75 -3.02 -27.98
CA SER A 428 25.40 -3.87 -28.99
C SER A 428 26.84 -4.23 -28.59
N GLY A 429 27.03 -5.47 -28.08
CA GLY A 429 28.33 -5.98 -27.64
C GLY A 429 28.36 -6.77 -26.32
N ALA A 430 27.27 -6.83 -25.53
CA ALA A 430 27.18 -7.70 -24.35
C ALA A 430 26.18 -8.84 -24.57
N ASP A 431 26.63 -10.10 -24.46
CA ASP A 431 25.83 -11.30 -24.77
C ASP A 431 24.81 -11.70 -23.67
N THR A 432 24.63 -10.89 -22.63
CA THR A 432 23.71 -11.21 -21.52
C THR A 432 22.89 -10.00 -21.08
N ALA A 433 21.56 -10.12 -21.13
CA ALA A 433 20.64 -9.17 -20.52
C ALA A 433 20.90 -9.11 -19.01
N THR A 434 21.12 -7.92 -18.47
CA THR A 434 21.25 -7.70 -17.03
C THR A 434 19.91 -7.24 -16.47
N GLY A 435 19.34 -8.02 -15.55
CA GLY A 435 18.18 -7.59 -14.77
C GLY A 435 18.57 -6.47 -13.80
N VAL A 436 17.84 -5.35 -13.83
CA VAL A 436 18.09 -4.18 -12.99
C VAL A 436 16.84 -3.83 -12.21
N GLU A 437 16.97 -3.61 -10.91
CA GLU A 437 15.86 -3.08 -10.10
C GLU A 437 15.49 -1.67 -10.54
N VAL A 438 14.18 -1.40 -10.60
CA VAL A 438 13.68 -0.04 -10.90
C VAL A 438 14.18 0.91 -9.81
N ALA A 439 14.95 1.92 -10.22
CA ALA A 439 15.63 2.83 -9.30
C ALA A 439 14.70 3.90 -8.67
N SER A 440 13.44 3.97 -9.11
CA SER A 440 12.45 4.87 -8.54
C SER A 440 12.12 4.48 -7.09
N PRO A 441 11.93 5.47 -6.18
CA PRO A 441 11.55 5.17 -4.81
C PRO A 441 10.20 4.47 -4.73
N LEU A 442 10.12 3.40 -3.95
CA LEU A 442 8.93 2.56 -3.84
C LEU A 442 7.72 3.33 -3.28
N PRO A 443 6.64 3.48 -4.07
CA PRO A 443 5.43 4.14 -3.61
C PRO A 443 4.71 3.35 -2.51
N SER A 444 4.06 4.06 -1.59
CA SER A 444 3.30 3.49 -0.49
C SER A 444 1.89 3.01 -0.86
N LEU A 445 1.39 3.30 -2.07
CA LEU A 445 0.01 2.96 -2.49
C LEU A 445 -0.32 1.47 -2.36
N PHE A 446 0.65 0.61 -2.67
CA PHE A 446 0.48 -0.85 -2.65
C PHE A 446 1.33 -1.54 -1.57
N THR A 447 2.04 -0.76 -0.74
CA THR A 447 2.94 -1.33 0.28
C THR A 447 2.19 -2.17 1.28
N LEU A 448 2.62 -3.42 1.41
CA LEU A 448 2.28 -4.31 2.50
C LEU A 448 3.26 -4.01 3.63
N TRP A 449 2.80 -3.39 4.71
CA TRP A 449 3.62 -3.27 5.91
C TRP A 449 3.56 -4.61 6.63
N GLU A 450 4.48 -5.51 6.29
CA GLU A 450 4.72 -6.73 7.08
C GLU A 450 5.80 -6.40 8.10
N TYR A 451 5.48 -6.59 9.38
CA TYR A 451 6.49 -6.53 10.44
C TYR A 451 7.33 -7.80 10.32
N GLU A 452 8.57 -7.67 9.85
CA GLU A 452 9.61 -8.65 10.15
C GLU A 452 9.91 -8.53 11.64
N GLU A 453 9.79 -9.63 12.38
CA GLU A 453 10.22 -9.65 13.78
C GLU A 453 11.66 -9.14 13.84
N ALA A 454 11.90 -8.14 14.69
CA ALA A 454 13.27 -7.75 15.01
C ALA A 454 14.01 -9.04 15.43
N PRO A 455 15.21 -9.31 14.90
CA PRO A 455 15.94 -10.51 15.28
C PRO A 455 16.01 -10.54 16.81
N GLN A 456 15.46 -11.61 17.39
CA GLN A 456 15.58 -11.86 18.81
C GLN A 456 17.09 -11.82 19.07
N ARG A 457 17.56 -10.78 19.76
CA ARG A 457 18.91 -10.80 20.32
C ARG A 457 18.90 -12.01 21.22
N GLU A 458 19.61 -13.06 20.81
CA GLU A 458 19.94 -14.19 21.66
C GLU A 458 20.36 -13.59 23.00
N ALA A 459 19.60 -13.90 24.04
CA ALA A 459 19.97 -13.50 25.38
C ALA A 459 21.35 -14.13 25.60
N GLU A 460 22.39 -13.29 25.69
CA GLU A 460 23.70 -13.73 26.13
C GLU A 460 23.48 -14.51 27.44
N PRO A 461 23.95 -15.77 27.52
CA PRO A 461 23.78 -16.54 28.74
C PRO A 461 24.47 -15.78 29.86
N ALA A 462 23.70 -15.47 30.91
CA ALA A 462 24.22 -14.83 32.10
C ALA A 462 25.47 -15.58 32.55
N GLU A 463 26.62 -14.89 32.51
CA GLU A 463 27.84 -15.37 33.11
C GLU A 463 27.53 -15.65 34.58
N SER A 464 27.63 -16.93 34.95
CA SER A 464 27.54 -17.36 36.33
C SER A 464 28.69 -16.71 37.10
N GLU A 465 28.39 -15.73 37.94
CA GLU A 465 29.28 -15.32 39.02
C GLU A 465 29.53 -16.56 39.90
N SER A 466 30.67 -17.19 39.68
CA SER A 466 31.23 -18.15 40.64
C SER A 466 31.63 -17.36 41.88
N ALA A 467 30.92 -17.59 42.98
CA ALA A 467 31.34 -17.17 44.31
C ALA A 467 32.69 -17.84 44.63
N GLU A 468 33.78 -17.06 44.59
CA GLU A 468 35.04 -17.43 45.22
C GLU A 468 34.85 -17.31 46.74
N GLU A 469 34.92 -18.46 47.42
CA GLU A 469 35.04 -18.56 48.87
C GLU A 469 36.40 -18.00 49.31
N ASP A 470 36.36 -16.88 50.06
CA ASP A 470 37.49 -16.39 50.84
C ASP A 470 37.83 -17.40 51.95
N ALA A 471 38.99 -18.06 51.83
CA ALA A 471 39.65 -18.76 52.93
C ALA A 471 40.90 -17.97 53.37
N PRO A 472 41.13 -17.77 54.69
CA PRO A 472 42.16 -16.86 55.17
C PRO A 472 43.56 -17.50 55.11
N ALA A 473 44.54 -16.71 54.65
CA ALA A 473 45.94 -17.09 54.61
C ALA A 473 46.55 -17.13 56.03
N GLU A 474 46.93 -18.32 56.49
CA GLU A 474 47.92 -18.50 57.56
C GLU A 474 49.33 -18.26 57.00
N GLN A 475 50.07 -17.31 57.58
CA GLN A 475 51.51 -17.16 57.34
C GLN A 475 52.30 -17.87 58.44
N PRO A 476 53.36 -18.63 58.10
CA PRO A 476 54.33 -19.09 59.07
C PRO A 476 55.51 -18.11 59.21
N TRP A 477 55.74 -17.70 60.47
CA TRP A 477 56.96 -17.19 61.12
C TRP A 477 57.46 -15.79 60.75
#